data_AF-A0A640WEX0-F1
#
_entry.id   AF-A0A640WEX0-F1
#
_cell.length_a   1.000
_cell.length_b   1.000
_cell.length_c   1.000
_cell.angle_alpha   90.00
_cell.angle_beta   90.00
_cell.angle_gamma   90.00
#
_symmetry.space_group_name_H-M   'P 1'
#
loop_
_entity.id
_entity.type
_entity.pdbx_description
1 polymer ?
#
loop_
_entity_poly.entity_id
_entity_poly.type
_entity_poly.pdbx_seq_one_letter_code
_entity_poly.pdbx_strand_id
1 'polypeptide(L)' 'MRLALFSPLSLVFSRWRTARLVSGPCPHAGTRDTRHIHRPGPWIRWRTRQQLAQLDARQLADIGLTPAQARREIQQPFWR' A
#
# COMPACT_ATOMS: atom_id res chain seq x y z
N MET A 1 41.37 51.52 28.54
CA MET A 1 41.00 51.24 27.13
C MET A 1 39.50 50.97 27.04
N ARG A 2 38.69 52.01 26.83
CA ARG A 2 37.25 51.92 26.55
C ARG A 2 36.93 52.99 25.51
N LEU A 3 36.80 52.57 24.25
CA LEU A 3 36.24 53.40 23.19
C LEU A 3 34.95 52.70 22.73
N ALA A 4 33.82 53.18 23.28
CA ALA A 4 32.53 53.01 22.65
C ALA A 4 32.37 54.20 21.69
N LEU A 5 32.35 53.93 20.39
CA LEU A 5 31.96 54.87 19.35
C LEU A 5 30.65 54.38 18.72
N PHE A 6 29.60 55.15 18.96
CA PHE A 6 28.37 55.37 18.18
C PHE A 6 28.48 54.90 16.71
N SER A 7 27.63 53.98 16.18
CA SER A 7 26.26 54.19 15.63
C SER A 7 26.19 55.40 14.69
N PRO A 8 25.74 55.32 13.40
CA PRO A 8 24.32 55.06 13.08
C PRO A 8 24.02 54.55 11.63
N LEU A 9 22.81 54.06 11.36
CA LEU A 9 22.01 54.26 10.13
C LEU A 9 20.82 53.30 10.19
N SER A 10 19.73 53.74 10.82
CA SER A 10 18.58 54.37 10.14
C SER A 10 17.58 53.35 9.60
N LEU A 11 16.49 53.23 10.38
CA LEU A 11 15.11 53.21 9.89
C LEU A 11 14.75 52.13 8.86
N VAL A 12 14.10 51.06 9.31
CA VAL A 12 12.69 50.90 8.92
C VAL A 12 11.88 50.55 10.17
N PHE A 13 11.09 51.54 10.53
CA PHE A 13 9.96 51.48 11.43
C PHE A 13 8.91 50.54 10.86
N SER A 14 8.07 50.01 11.75
CA SER A 14 6.76 49.44 11.46
C SER A 14 6.74 48.04 10.87
N ARG A 15 5.75 47.21 11.13
CA ARG A 15 4.59 47.15 12.04
C ARG A 15 3.85 45.92 11.48
N TRP A 16 2.97 45.34 12.27
CA TRP A 16 2.02 44.30 11.82
C TRP A 16 2.61 42.91 11.62
N ARG A 17 2.65 42.19 12.75
CA ARG A 17 2.08 40.85 12.89
C ARG A 17 1.02 40.55 11.80
N THR A 18 1.44 40.01 10.67
CA THR A 18 0.54 39.31 9.75
C THR A 18 0.47 37.86 10.19
N ALA A 19 -0.50 37.60 11.07
CA ALA A 19 -1.14 36.31 11.13
C ALA A 19 -1.74 36.02 9.74
N ARG A 20 -1.05 35.24 8.91
CA ARG A 20 -1.63 34.38 7.88
C ARG A 20 -0.52 33.62 7.14
N LEU A 21 -0.25 32.40 7.61
CA LEU A 21 0.06 31.28 6.73
C LEU A 21 -0.79 30.10 7.20
N VAL A 22 -2.12 30.23 6.99
CA VAL A 22 -2.96 29.06 6.75
C VAL A 22 -2.58 28.55 5.37
N SER A 23 -2.47 27.22 5.26
CA SER A 23 -2.19 26.42 4.05
C SER A 23 -0.77 25.86 4.00
N GLY A 24 -0.40 25.08 5.01
CA GLY A 24 0.40 23.90 4.70
C GLY A 24 -0.52 22.96 3.90
N PRO A 25 -0.16 22.49 2.69
CA PRO A 25 -0.84 21.33 2.14
C PRO A 25 -0.57 20.22 3.15
N CYS A 26 -1.58 19.83 3.91
CA CYS A 26 -1.51 18.60 4.65
C CYS A 26 -1.07 17.54 3.63
N PRO A 27 0.08 16.88 3.82
CA PRO A 27 0.30 15.66 3.08
C PRO A 27 -0.77 14.72 3.67
N HIS A 28 -1.94 14.68 3.03
CA HIS A 28 -2.60 13.41 2.78
C HIS A 28 -1.55 12.59 2.04
N ALA A 29 -0.61 12.06 2.84
CA ALA A 29 0.36 11.10 2.46
C ALA A 29 -0.51 10.02 1.85
N GLY A 30 -0.55 10.00 0.52
CA GLY A 30 -1.13 8.92 -0.24
C GLY A 30 -0.40 7.71 0.29
N THR A 31 -1.06 7.02 1.22
CA THR A 31 -0.64 5.73 1.69
C THR A 31 -0.46 4.97 0.40
N ARG A 32 0.80 4.68 0.06
CA ARG A 32 1.08 3.67 -0.94
C ARG A 32 0.45 2.43 -0.35
N ASP A 33 -0.78 2.18 -0.76
CA ASP A 33 -1.52 0.98 -0.45
C ASP A 33 -0.77 -0.13 -1.19
N THR A 34 0.34 -0.55 -0.59
CA THR A 34 1.08 -1.73 -0.98
C THR A 34 0.23 -2.90 -0.56
N ARG A 35 -0.87 -3.11 -1.29
CA ARG A 35 -1.58 -4.37 -1.29
C ARG A 35 -0.56 -5.38 -1.77
N HIS A 36 0.11 -6.02 -0.82
CA HIS A 36 0.91 -7.19 -1.09
C HIS A 36 -0.06 -8.22 -1.65
N ILE A 37 -0.12 -8.30 -2.98
CA ILE A 37 -0.86 -9.33 -3.67
C ILE A 37 -0.14 -10.62 -3.29
N HIS A 38 -0.70 -11.34 -2.31
CA HIS A 38 -0.18 -12.63 -1.90
C HIS A 38 -0.34 -13.59 -3.09
N ARG A 39 0.75 -13.76 -3.84
CA ARG A 39 0.83 -14.74 -4.91
C ARG A 39 1.42 -16.02 -4.29
N PRO A 40 0.62 -17.08 -4.08
CA PRO A 40 1.13 -18.29 -3.45
C PRO A 40 2.28 -18.87 -4.27
N GLY A 41 3.31 -19.34 -3.58
CA GLY A 41 4.44 -20.02 -4.21
C GLY A 41 4.00 -21.29 -4.95
N PRO A 42 4.78 -21.79 -5.92
CA PRO A 42 4.44 -22.95 -6.75
C PRO A 42 4.02 -24.19 -5.95
N TRP A 43 4.72 -24.47 -4.83
CA TRP A 43 4.42 -25.59 -3.94
C TRP A 43 3.03 -25.53 -3.31
N ILE A 44 2.62 -24.34 -2.89
CA ILE A 44 1.29 -24.13 -2.29
C ILE A 44 0.22 -24.40 -3.35
N ARG A 45 0.40 -23.87 -4.56
CA ARG A 45 -0.55 -24.10 -5.67
C ARG A 45 -0.65 -25.57 -6.05
N TRP A 46 0.48 -26.27 -6.12
CA TRP A 46 0.49 -27.71 -6.37
C TRP A 46 -0.31 -28.47 -5.31
N ARG A 47 -0.08 -28.19 -4.02
CA ARG A 47 -0.82 -28.82 -2.92
C ARG A 47 -2.32 -28.52 -3.02
N THR A 48 -2.70 -27.26 -3.27
CA THR A 48 -4.12 -26.87 -3.39
C THR A 48 -4.80 -27.57 -4.57
N ARG A 49 -4.11 -27.75 -5.70
CA ARG A 49 -4.65 -28.52 -6.84
C ARG A 49 -4.78 -30.01 -6.52
N GLN A 50 -3.86 -30.59 -5.76
CA GLN A 50 -4.00 -31.98 -5.29
C GLN A 50 -5.20 -32.13 -4.34
N GLN A 51 -5.43 -31.16 -3.45
CA GLN A 51 -6.61 -31.15 -2.58
C GLN A 51 -7.91 -31.06 -3.39
N LEU A 52 -7.96 -30.19 -4.40
CA LEU A 52 -9.09 -30.10 -5.33
C LEU A 52 -9.36 -31.42 -6.06
N ALA A 53 -8.31 -32.20 -6.38
CA ALA A 53 -8.45 -33.50 -7.05
C ALA A 53 -9.03 -34.60 -6.15
N GLN A 54 -8.94 -34.44 -4.83
CA GLN A 54 -9.47 -35.40 -3.86
C GLN A 54 -10.94 -35.14 -3.49
N LEU A 55 -11.49 -33.99 -3.89
CA LEU A 55 -12.87 -33.63 -3.55
C LEU A 55 -13.88 -34.37 -4.43
N ASP A 56 -14.94 -34.84 -3.80
CA ASP A 56 -16.07 -35.44 -4.50
C ASP A 56 -17.00 -34.36 -5.11
N ALA A 57 -17.83 -34.75 -6.07
CA ALA A 57 -18.72 -33.82 -6.80
C ALA A 57 -19.64 -33.01 -5.88
N ARG A 58 -20.09 -33.60 -4.77
CA ARG A 58 -20.91 -32.91 -3.77
C ARG A 58 -20.11 -31.84 -3.01
N GLN A 59 -18.89 -32.16 -2.60
CA GLN A 59 -18.01 -31.21 -1.91
C GLN A 59 -17.58 -30.07 -2.83
N LEU A 60 -17.35 -30.36 -4.12
CA LEU A 60 -17.11 -29.34 -5.13
C LEU A 60 -18.33 -28.41 -5.28
N ALA A 61 -19.54 -28.96 -5.27
CA ALA A 61 -20.77 -28.17 -5.34
C ALA A 61 -20.95 -27.26 -4.11
N ASP A 62 -20.57 -27.72 -2.92
CA ASP A 62 -20.65 -26.91 -1.69
C ASP A 62 -19.76 -25.65 -1.74
N ILE A 63 -18.61 -25.73 -2.43
CA ILE A 63 -17.73 -24.57 -2.69
C ILE A 63 -18.07 -23.82 -3.99
N GLY A 64 -19.17 -24.19 -4.66
CA GLY A 64 -19.64 -23.56 -5.91
C GLY A 64 -18.81 -23.89 -7.15
N LEU A 65 -18.06 -24.99 -7.14
CA LEU A 65 -17.29 -25.47 -8.29
C LEU A 65 -17.98 -26.65 -8.98
N THR A 66 -17.93 -26.64 -10.31
CA THR A 66 -18.32 -27.81 -11.10
C THR A 66 -17.15 -28.80 -11.22
N PRO A 67 -17.41 -30.11 -11.38
CA PRO A 67 -16.36 -31.10 -11.63
C PRO A 67 -15.49 -30.77 -12.86
N ALA A 68 -16.09 -30.18 -13.90
CA ALA A 68 -15.35 -29.75 -15.09
C ALA A 68 -14.38 -28.60 -14.80
N GLN A 69 -14.79 -27.63 -13.98
CA GLN A 69 -13.91 -26.53 -13.55
C GLN A 69 -12.77 -27.04 -12.66
N ALA A 70 -13.05 -27.93 -11.71
CA ALA A 70 -12.03 -28.55 -10.88
C ALA A 70 -10.99 -29.30 -11.72
N ARG A 71 -11.43 -30.12 -12.68
CA ARG A 71 -10.54 -30.82 -13.64
C ARG A 71 -9.66 -29.87 -14.43
N ARG A 72 -10.23 -28.77 -14.94
CA ARG A 72 -9.48 -27.74 -15.67
C ARG A 72 -8.42 -27.09 -14.79
N GLU A 73 -8.72 -26.87 -13.51
CA GLU A 73 -7.78 -26.28 -12.54
C GLU A 73 -6.64 -27.25 -12.19
N ILE A 74 -6.95 -28.54 -11.98
CA ILE A 74 -5.96 -29.58 -11.68
C ILE A 74 -4.99 -29.80 -12.84
N GLN A 75 -5.46 -29.66 -14.08
CA GLN A 75 -4.64 -29.79 -15.30
C GLN A 75 -3.67 -28.61 -15.51
N GLN A 76 -3.78 -27.53 -14.73
CA GLN A 76 -2.84 -26.42 -14.86
C GLN A 76 -1.45 -26.77 -14.34
N PRO A 77 -0.39 -26.38 -15.06
CA PRO A 77 0.98 -26.63 -14.64
C PRO A 77 1.32 -25.88 -13.35
N PHE A 78 2.13 -26.50 -12.47
CA PHE A 78 2.43 -25.98 -11.13
C PHE A 78 3.25 -24.67 -11.12
N TRP A 79 3.93 -24.34 -12.23
CA TRP A 79 4.77 -23.13 -12.37
C TRP A 79 4.00 -21.86 -12.74
N ARG A 80 2.69 -21.95 -12.99
CA ARG A 80 1.82 -20.78 -13.20
C ARG A 80 1.33 -20.22 -11.87
#